data_AF-A0A948ZDE8-F1
#
_entry.id   AF-A0A948ZDE8-F1
#
_cell.length_a   1.000
_cell.length_b   1.000
_cell.length_c   1.000
_cell.angle_alpha   90.00
_cell.angle_beta   90.00
_cell.angle_gamma   90.00
#
_symmetry.space_group_name_H-M   'P 1'
#
loop_
_entity.id
_entity.type
_entity.pdbx_description
1 polymer ?
#
loop_
_entity_poly.entity_id
_entity_poly.type
_entity_poly.pdbx_seq_one_letter_code
_entity_poly.pdbx_strand_id
1 'polypeptide(L)'
;TDAFADLDLLSAVAAFKDKFYHRGWARYDLAKPGTIKLVPHEHVRKAVVKDYEGMRMMIFGECPDFRDIVEQLRALEAEINTL
;
A
#
# COMPACT_ATOMS: atom_id res chain seq x y z
N THR A 1 3.19 19.50 7.34
CA THR A 1 1.99 19.04 6.62
C THR A 1 2.19 17.57 6.38
N ASP A 2 1.60 16.73 7.22
CA ASP A 2 1.68 15.28 7.06
C ASP A 2 0.92 14.89 5.79
N ALA A 3 1.61 14.24 4.85
CA ALA A 3 1.06 13.90 3.53
C ALA A 3 -0.23 13.06 3.63
N PHE A 4 -0.46 12.39 4.76
CA PHE A 4 -1.64 11.56 5.00
C PHE A 4 -2.91 12.35 5.32
N ALA A 5 -2.79 13.60 5.79
CA ALA A 5 -3.95 14.42 6.17
C ALA A 5 -4.62 15.13 4.97
N ASP A 6 -4.00 15.10 3.79
CA ASP A 6 -4.56 15.71 2.58
C ASP A 6 -5.57 14.76 1.90
N LEU A 7 -6.77 14.67 2.50
CA LEU A 7 -7.85 13.81 2.02
C LEU A 7 -8.44 14.30 0.69
N ASP A 8 -8.34 15.58 0.38
CA ASP A 8 -8.77 16.15 -0.90
C ASP A 8 -7.87 15.65 -2.03
N LEU A 9 -6.55 15.61 -1.81
CA LEU A 9 -5.61 15.02 -2.75
C LEU A 9 -5.88 13.51 -2.95
N LEU A 10 -6.14 12.77 -1.87
CA LEU A 10 -6.51 11.34 -1.97
C LEU A 10 -7.74 11.14 -2.87
N SER A 11 -8.79 11.94 -2.64
CA SER A 11 -10.03 11.88 -3.41
C SER A 11 -9.81 12.23 -4.88
N ALA A 12 -9.03 13.29 -5.16
CA ALA A 12 -8.69 13.69 -6.51
C ALA A 12 -7.91 12.61 -7.27
N VAL A 13 -6.95 11.96 -6.62
CA VAL A 13 -6.16 10.87 -7.21
C VAL A 13 -7.03 9.63 -7.44
N ALA A 14 -7.91 9.28 -6.50
CA ALA A 14 -8.83 8.15 -6.66
C ALA A 14 -9.78 8.36 -7.85
N ALA A 15 -10.37 9.56 -7.96
CA ALA A 15 -11.26 9.92 -9.07
C ALA A 15 -10.52 9.92 -10.42
N PHE A 16 -9.29 10.43 -10.47
CA PHE A 16 -8.46 10.40 -11.68
C PHE A 16 -8.15 8.96 -12.11
N LYS A 17 -7.71 8.11 -11.17
CA LYS A 17 -7.39 6.72 -11.46
C LYS A 17 -8.62 5.93 -11.90
N ASP A 18 -9.77 6.16 -11.29
CA ASP A 18 -11.01 5.50 -11.69
C ASP A 18 -11.44 5.91 -13.09
N LYS A 19 -11.29 7.19 -13.44
CA LYS A 19 -11.67 7.71 -14.76
C LYS A 19 -10.75 7.24 -15.89
N PHE A 20 -9.44 7.21 -15.68
CA PHE A 20 -8.46 6.97 -16.76
C PHE A 20 -7.80 5.59 -16.72
N TYR A 21 -7.73 4.96 -15.54
CA TYR A 21 -7.08 3.67 -15.32
C TYR A 21 -8.02 2.73 -14.56
N HIS A 22 -9.29 2.72 -14.98
CA HIS A 22 -10.32 1.91 -14.32
C HIS A 22 -9.87 0.45 -14.24
N ARG A 23 -9.84 -0.07 -13.02
CA ARG A 23 -9.58 -1.47 -12.73
C ARG A 23 -10.56 -1.89 -11.66
N GLY A 24 -11.55 -2.71 -12.02
CA GLY A 24 -12.61 -3.12 -11.09
C GLY A 24 -12.10 -3.80 -9.81
N TRP A 25 -10.93 -4.43 -9.86
CA TRP A 25 -10.27 -5.02 -8.69
C TRP A 25 -9.60 -4.00 -7.76
N ALA A 26 -9.30 -2.79 -8.23
CA ALA A 26 -8.62 -1.76 -7.43
C ALA A 26 -9.55 -1.05 -6.45
N ARG A 27 -10.88 -1.17 -6.63
CA ARG A 27 -11.92 -0.65 -5.71
C ARG A 27 -11.64 0.79 -5.25
N TYR A 28 -11.51 1.72 -6.20
CA TYR A 28 -11.25 3.13 -5.91
C TYR A 28 -12.36 3.77 -5.04
N ASP A 29 -13.56 3.17 -5.01
CA ASP A 29 -14.65 3.51 -4.09
C ASP A 29 -14.31 3.29 -2.60
N LEU A 30 -13.31 2.44 -2.31
CA LEU A 30 -12.79 2.17 -0.97
C LEU A 30 -11.49 2.95 -0.66
N ALA A 31 -11.05 3.85 -1.55
CA ALA A 31 -9.84 4.65 -1.35
C ALA A 31 -10.09 5.82 -0.38
N LYS A 32 -10.46 5.51 0.87
CA LYS A 32 -10.78 6.47 1.94
C LYS A 32 -10.37 5.93 3.31
N PRO A 33 -10.08 6.80 4.30
CA PRO A 33 -9.82 6.38 5.67
C PRO A 33 -10.89 5.41 6.20
N GLY A 34 -10.45 4.41 6.95
CA GLY A 34 -11.26 3.30 7.45
C GLY A 34 -11.31 2.09 6.50
N THR A 35 -11.01 2.25 5.21
CA THR A 35 -11.04 1.16 4.22
C THR A 35 -9.76 1.00 3.41
N ILE A 36 -8.74 1.82 3.64
CA ILE A 36 -7.45 1.70 2.95
C ILE A 36 -6.79 0.36 3.29
N LYS A 37 -6.23 -0.27 2.26
CA LYS A 37 -5.42 -1.49 2.35
C LYS A 37 -4.06 -1.25 1.74
N LEU A 38 -3.01 -1.22 2.57
CA LEU A 38 -1.62 -1.20 2.13
C LEU A 38 -1.04 -2.61 2.11
N VAL A 39 -1.43 -3.43 3.08
CA VAL A 39 -0.90 -4.80 3.18
C VAL A 39 -1.70 -5.73 2.28
N PRO A 40 -1.06 -6.41 1.31
CA PRO A 40 -1.76 -7.29 0.40
C PRO A 40 -2.29 -8.56 1.10
N HIS A 41 -3.34 -9.14 0.52
CA HIS A 41 -3.89 -10.43 0.95
C HIS A 41 -2.83 -11.53 0.94
N GLU A 42 -3.02 -12.56 1.76
CA GLU A 42 -2.01 -13.59 2.02
C GLU A 42 -1.47 -14.27 0.75
N HIS A 43 -2.33 -14.57 -0.21
CA HIS A 43 -1.92 -15.22 -1.46
C HIS A 43 -0.94 -14.36 -2.27
N VAL A 44 -1.23 -13.05 -2.39
CA VAL A 44 -0.31 -12.09 -3.05
C VAL A 44 0.95 -11.95 -2.22
N ARG A 45 0.84 -11.86 -0.89
CA ARG A 45 1.99 -11.70 0.00
C ARG A 45 2.98 -12.86 -0.13
N LYS A 46 2.52 -14.11 -0.25
CA LYS A 46 3.41 -15.27 -0.46
C LYS A 46 4.21 -15.15 -1.76
N ALA A 47 3.58 -14.68 -2.84
CA ALA A 47 4.28 -14.43 -4.10
C ALA A 47 5.32 -13.31 -3.97
N VAL A 48 4.96 -12.21 -3.30
CA VAL A 48 5.85 -11.05 -3.08
C VAL A 48 7.04 -11.41 -2.17
N VAL A 49 6.84 -12.22 -1.12
CA VAL A 49 7.94 -12.69 -0.25
C VAL A 49 8.97 -13.46 -1.08
N LYS A 50 8.51 -14.40 -1.91
CA LYS A 50 9.40 -15.21 -2.75
C LYS A 50 10.17 -14.34 -3.76
N ASP A 51 9.49 -13.36 -4.35
CA ASP A 51 10.10 -12.42 -5.28
C ASP A 51 11.14 -11.54 -4.56
N TYR A 52 10.80 -11.01 -3.39
CA TYR A 52 11.70 -10.25 -2.54
C TYR A 52 12.97 -11.02 -2.20
N GLU A 53 12.85 -12.30 -1.80
CA GLU A 53 13.99 -13.18 -1.53
C GLU A 53 14.92 -13.34 -2.74
N GLY A 54 14.35 -13.52 -3.94
CA GLY A 54 15.12 -13.60 -5.19
C GLY A 54 15.79 -12.27 -5.57
N MET A 55 15.20 -11.15 -5.15
CA MET A 55 15.71 -9.80 -5.46
C MET A 55 16.68 -9.24 -4.41
N ARG A 56 16.86 -9.89 -3.25
CA ARG A 56 17.73 -9.36 -2.17
C ARG A 56 19.13 -9.02 -2.64
N MET A 57 19.66 -9.80 -3.58
CA MET A 57 20.99 -9.57 -4.18
C MET A 57 21.10 -8.27 -4.99
N MET A 58 19.98 -7.64 -5.37
CA MET A 58 19.93 -6.37 -6.08
C MET A 58 19.74 -5.16 -5.14
N ILE A 59 19.51 -5.39 -3.84
CA ILE A 59 19.34 -4.32 -2.86
C ILE A 59 20.72 -3.93 -2.35
N PHE A 60 21.13 -2.70 -2.64
CA PHE A 60 22.38 -2.14 -2.13
C PHE A 60 22.26 -1.79 -0.65
N GLY A 61 23.25 -2.19 0.14
CA GLY A 61 23.31 -1.88 1.58
C GLY A 61 22.57 -2.91 2.44
N GLU A 62 22.06 -2.45 3.59
CA GLU A 62 21.29 -3.30 4.49
C GLU A 62 19.92 -3.61 3.89
N CYS A 63 19.69 -4.90 3.59
CA CYS A 63 18.41 -5.37 3.09
C CYS A 63 17.51 -5.71 4.29
N PRO A 64 16.45 -4.92 4.56
CA PRO A 64 15.58 -5.14 5.71
C PRO A 64 14.87 -6.50 5.59
N ASP A 65 14.42 -7.03 6.72
CA ASP A 65 13.57 -8.22 6.68
C ASP A 65 12.21 -7.86 6.08
N PHE A 66 11.67 -8.75 5.25
CA PHE A 66 10.35 -8.52 4.65
C PHE A 66 9.25 -8.39 5.70
N ARG A 67 9.39 -9.09 6.84
CA ARG A 67 8.48 -8.98 7.98
C ARG A 67 8.46 -7.56 8.53
N ASP A 68 9.62 -6.93 8.68
CA ASP A 68 9.70 -5.57 9.23
C ASP A 68 9.00 -4.57 8.31
N ILE A 69 9.17 -4.72 6.99
CA ILE A 69 8.44 -3.92 5.99
C ILE A 69 6.92 -4.09 6.18
N VAL A 70 6.44 -5.34 6.31
CA VAL A 70 5.01 -5.63 6.46
C VAL A 70 4.46 -5.07 7.76
N GLU A 71 5.19 -5.15 8.87
CA GLU A 71 4.75 -4.57 10.15
C GLU A 71 4.66 -3.05 10.08
N GLN A 72 5.64 -2.37 9.45
CA GLN A 72 5.57 -0.92 9.23
C GLN A 72 4.37 -0.53 8.35
N LEU A 73 4.10 -1.29 7.28
CA LEU A 73 2.92 -1.07 6.44
C LEU A 73 1.61 -1.29 7.20
N ARG A 74 1.54 -2.23 8.15
CA ARG A 74 0.36 -2.41 9.01
C ARG A 74 0.15 -1.22 9.93
N ALA A 75 1.20 -0.75 10.57
CA ALA A 75 1.13 0.41 11.45
C ALA A 75 0.65 1.64 10.67
N LEU A 76 1.21 1.85 9.48
CA LEU A 76 0.81 2.95 8.61
C LEU A 76 -0.63 2.81 8.10
N GLU A 77 -1.06 1.61 7.72
CA GLU A 77 -2.45 1.34 7.35
C GLU A 77 -3.41 1.67 8.49
N ALA A 78 -3.04 1.34 9.73
CA ALA A 78 -3.84 1.66 10.91
C ALA A 78 -3.91 3.18 11.14
N GLU A 79 -2.78 3.89 11.08
CA GLU A 79 -2.73 5.34 11.24
C GLU A 79 -3.60 6.06 10.21
N ILE A 80 -3.43 5.73 8.92
CA ILE A 80 -4.24 6.32 7.83
C ILE A 80 -5.72 6.04 8.04
N ASN A 81 -6.08 4.84 8.50
CA ASN A 81 -7.47 4.48 8.71
C ASN A 81 -8.10 5.08 9.98
N THR A 82 -7.31 5.78 10.82
CA THR A 82 -7.80 6.56 11.96
C THR A 82 -8.00 8.05 11.67
N LEU A 83 -7.64 8.51 10.46
CA LEU A 83 -7.81 9.88 10.01
C LEU A 83 -9.26 10.23 9.64
#